data_AF-A0A354YD94-F1
#
_entry.id   AF-A0A354YD94-F1
#
_cell.length_a   1.000
_cell.length_b   1.000
_cell.length_c   1.000
_cell.angle_alpha   90.00
_cell.angle_beta   90.00
_cell.angle_gamma   90.00
#
_symmetry.space_group_name_H-M   'P 1'
#
loop_
_entity.id
_entity.type
_entity.pdbx_description
1 polymer ?
#
loop_
_entity_poly.entity_id
_entity_poly.type
_entity_poly.pdbx_seq_one_letter_code
_entity_poly.pdbx_strand_id
1 'polypeptide(L)'
;MPPTPVASVVFTTYNQPEWLEKVLLGFAVQSRLDFEVIVADDGSGRDTGDAIERLRPALPYALLHLWQPDRGFRKCEALNRAILASRADYLIFTDGDCIPRRDFVATHLRLRAPGRFLSGGYHKLPMATSRAIGADDIASGRCFDLRWLRARGMPGSRRDLKLAAGPR
;
A
#
# COMPACT_ATOMS: atom_id res chain seq x y z
N MET A 1 24.39 9.78 6.74
CA MET A 1 23.51 8.65 6.40
C MET A 1 22.07 9.11 6.58
N PRO A 2 21.12 8.73 5.71
CA PRO A 2 19.72 9.05 5.93
C PRO A 2 19.23 8.40 7.24
N PRO A 3 18.30 9.02 7.97
CA PRO A 3 17.77 8.46 9.21
C PRO A 3 17.14 7.09 8.96
N THR A 4 17.20 6.22 9.95
CA THR A 4 16.56 4.90 9.92
C THR A 4 15.03 5.08 9.92
N PRO A 5 14.29 4.48 8.97
CA PRO A 5 12.83 4.55 8.96
C PRO A 5 12.26 3.85 10.20
N VAL A 6 11.12 4.31 10.73
CA VAL A 6 10.50 3.65 11.90
C VAL A 6 9.72 2.38 11.53
N ALA A 7 9.44 2.18 10.24
CA ALA A 7 8.82 0.98 9.67
C ALA A 7 9.20 0.85 8.20
N SER A 8 9.22 -0.40 7.72
CA SER A 8 9.31 -0.71 6.29
C SER A 8 8.00 -1.33 5.85
N VAL A 9 7.30 -0.67 4.94
CA VAL A 9 6.07 -1.18 4.33
C VAL A 9 6.46 -2.01 3.11
N VAL A 10 6.06 -3.27 3.06
CA VAL A 10 6.46 -4.23 2.04
C VAL A 10 5.22 -4.77 1.35
N PHE A 11 5.20 -4.73 0.02
CA PHE A 11 4.17 -5.38 -0.78
C PHE A 11 4.70 -5.82 -2.13
N THR A 12 4.01 -6.79 -2.74
CA THR A 12 4.38 -7.34 -4.04
C THR A 12 3.58 -6.74 -5.17
N THR A 13 4.17 -6.68 -6.36
CA THR A 13 3.46 -6.34 -7.61
C THR A 13 3.84 -7.30 -8.74
N TYR A 14 2.93 -7.45 -9.71
CA TYR A 14 3.16 -8.19 -10.96
C TYR A 14 2.22 -7.66 -12.05
N ASN A 15 2.74 -6.92 -13.03
CA ASN A 15 2.00 -6.42 -14.21
C ASN A 15 0.68 -5.67 -13.88
N GLN A 16 0.70 -4.81 -12.85
CA GLN A 16 -0.46 -4.04 -12.39
C GLN A 16 -0.12 -2.55 -12.13
N PRO A 17 0.42 -1.81 -13.12
CA PRO A 17 0.89 -0.44 -12.93
C PRO A 17 -0.20 0.52 -12.44
N GLU A 18 -1.45 0.39 -12.92
CA GLU A 18 -2.56 1.27 -12.52
C GLU A 18 -2.89 1.16 -11.02
N TRP A 19 -2.93 -0.07 -10.49
CA TRP A 19 -3.23 -0.30 -9.08
C TRP A 19 -2.05 0.11 -8.19
N LEU A 20 -0.83 -0.20 -8.64
CA LEU A 20 0.40 0.20 -7.97
C LEU A 20 0.47 1.72 -7.77
N GLU A 21 0.14 2.49 -8.82
CA GLU A 21 0.09 3.95 -8.75
C GLU A 21 -0.87 4.43 -7.63
N LYS A 22 -2.08 3.86 -7.57
CA LYS A 22 -3.06 4.19 -6.52
C LYS A 22 -2.55 3.84 -5.11
N VAL A 23 -1.85 2.71 -4.96
CA VAL A 23 -1.26 2.32 -3.67
C VAL A 23 -0.16 3.29 -3.24
N LEU A 24 0.76 3.64 -4.13
CA LEU A 24 1.83 4.60 -3.84
C LEU A 24 1.27 5.98 -3.48
N LEU A 25 0.25 6.46 -4.20
CA LEU A 25 -0.44 7.70 -3.85
C LEU A 25 -1.12 7.62 -2.47
N GLY A 26 -1.67 6.47 -2.09
CA GLY A 26 -2.23 6.27 -0.75
C GLY A 26 -1.19 6.33 0.37
N PHE A 27 0.02 5.84 0.10
CA PHE A 27 1.15 6.01 1.03
C PHE A 27 1.65 7.45 1.09
N ALA A 28 1.49 8.23 0.02
CA ALA A 28 1.95 9.63 -0.02
C ALA A 28 1.15 10.55 0.91
N VAL A 29 -0.06 10.14 1.30
CA VAL A 29 -0.98 10.92 2.14
C VAL A 29 -1.13 10.37 3.55
N GLN A 30 -0.22 9.51 4.00
CA GLN A 30 -0.20 9.01 5.37
C GLN A 30 0.01 10.15 6.38
N SER A 31 -0.49 9.97 7.61
CA SER A 31 -0.33 10.96 8.69
C SER A 31 1.10 11.04 9.25
N ARG A 32 1.98 10.14 8.83
CA ARG A 32 3.41 10.10 9.14
C ARG A 32 4.15 9.72 7.86
N LEU A 33 5.39 10.16 7.66
CA LEU A 33 6.14 9.93 6.41
C LEU A 33 7.58 9.45 6.65
N ASP A 34 7.98 9.28 7.91
CA ASP A 34 9.26 8.73 8.38
C ASP A 34 9.30 7.18 8.29
N PHE A 35 8.73 6.62 7.23
CA PHE A 35 8.78 5.21 6.88
C PHE A 35 9.39 5.04 5.48
N GLU A 36 9.67 3.81 5.09
CA GLU A 36 9.99 3.46 3.71
C GLU A 36 8.96 2.49 3.13
N VAL A 37 8.85 2.50 1.79
CA VAL A 37 8.05 1.55 1.03
C VAL A 37 8.98 0.72 0.16
N ILE A 38 8.78 -0.59 0.17
CA ILE A 38 9.52 -1.54 -0.64
C ILE A 38 8.54 -2.29 -1.52
N VAL A 39 8.65 -2.06 -2.83
CA VAL A 39 7.87 -2.74 -3.86
C VAL A 39 8.66 -3.96 -4.33
N ALA A 40 8.22 -5.14 -3.94
CA ALA A 40 8.78 -6.42 -4.36
C ALA A 40 8.15 -6.86 -5.68
N ASP A 41 8.83 -6.66 -6.79
CA ASP A 41 8.29 -6.88 -8.12
C ASP A 41 8.73 -8.24 -8.69
N ASP A 42 7.76 -9.14 -8.85
CA ASP A 42 7.95 -10.55 -9.23
C ASP A 42 7.98 -10.75 -10.75
N GLY A 43 8.72 -9.91 -11.47
CA GLY A 43 8.90 -10.05 -12.92
C GLY A 43 7.91 -9.26 -13.77
N SER A 44 7.49 -8.09 -13.32
CA SER A 44 6.68 -7.19 -14.17
C SER A 44 7.46 -6.71 -15.40
N GLY A 45 6.70 -6.31 -16.42
CA GLY A 45 7.19 -5.60 -17.59
C GLY A 45 7.72 -4.20 -17.28
N ARG A 46 8.26 -3.54 -18.32
CA ARG A 46 8.83 -2.19 -18.23
C ARG A 46 7.81 -1.14 -17.79
N ASP A 47 6.55 -1.29 -18.19
CA ASP A 47 5.44 -0.41 -17.85
C ASP A 47 5.28 -0.18 -16.34
N THR A 48 5.52 -1.22 -15.53
CA THR A 48 5.47 -1.15 -14.07
C THR A 48 6.64 -0.34 -13.50
N GLY A 49 7.86 -0.58 -13.99
CA GLY A 49 9.04 0.20 -13.61
C GLY A 49 8.91 1.68 -14.02
N ASP A 50 8.45 1.93 -15.25
CA ASP A 50 8.26 3.29 -15.78
C ASP A 50 7.19 4.07 -14.99
N ALA A 51 6.13 3.39 -14.52
CA ALA A 51 5.13 3.97 -13.64
C ALA A 51 5.72 4.38 -12.29
N ILE A 52 6.56 3.53 -11.69
CA ILE A 52 7.25 3.84 -10.43
C ILE A 52 8.18 5.05 -10.61
N GLU A 53 9.02 5.04 -11.65
CA GLU A 53 9.98 6.13 -11.87
C GLU A 53 9.30 7.47 -12.18
N ARG A 54 8.17 7.46 -12.88
CA ARG A 54 7.35 8.66 -13.10
C ARG A 54 6.81 9.24 -11.80
N LEU A 55 6.38 8.41 -10.85
CA LEU A 55 5.81 8.85 -9.57
C LEU A 55 6.86 9.23 -8.54
N ARG A 56 8.05 8.60 -8.58
CA ARG A 56 9.12 8.72 -7.58
C ARG A 56 9.41 10.17 -7.14
N PRO A 57 9.50 11.19 -8.02
CA PRO A 57 9.79 12.56 -7.60
C PRO A 57 8.70 13.21 -6.73
N ALA A 58 7.46 12.72 -6.79
CA ALA A 58 6.32 13.26 -6.06
C ALA A 58 6.08 12.56 -4.71
N LEU A 59 6.79 11.47 -4.41
CA LEU A 59 6.57 10.68 -3.20
C LEU A 59 7.35 11.26 -2.02
N PRO A 60 6.67 11.57 -0.90
CA PRO A 60 7.31 12.23 0.24
C PRO A 60 7.93 11.24 1.24
N TYR A 61 8.20 10.01 0.82
CA TYR A 61 8.78 8.93 1.62
C TYR A 61 9.83 8.17 0.79
N ALA A 62 10.70 7.40 1.45
CA ALA A 62 11.70 6.59 0.75
C ALA A 62 11.04 5.42 0.03
N LEU A 63 11.24 5.30 -1.29
CA LEU A 63 10.73 4.20 -2.10
C LEU A 63 11.88 3.35 -2.65
N LEU A 64 11.85 2.05 -2.36
CA LEU A 64 12.73 1.05 -2.96
C LEU A 64 11.90 0.12 -3.86
N HIS A 65 12.30 -0.02 -5.13
CA HIS A 65 11.72 -0.99 -6.05
C HIS A 65 12.72 -2.13 -6.28
N LEU A 66 12.32 -3.35 -5.93
CA LEU A 66 13.13 -4.55 -6.06
C LEU A 66 12.53 -5.45 -7.12
N TRP A 67 13.02 -5.31 -8.35
CA TRP A 67 12.65 -6.17 -9.45
C TRP A 67 13.44 -7.48 -9.45
N GLN A 68 12.81 -8.55 -9.90
CA GLN A 68 13.45 -9.81 -10.24
C GLN A 68 12.98 -10.31 -11.60
N PRO A 69 13.79 -11.10 -12.34
CA PRO A 69 13.37 -11.62 -13.65
C PRO A 69 12.07 -12.43 -13.57
N ASP A 70 11.23 -12.40 -14.60
CA ASP A 70 10.08 -13.33 -14.65
C ASP A 70 10.60 -14.75 -14.91
N ARG A 71 10.39 -15.64 -13.93
CA ARG A 71 10.68 -17.08 -14.02
C ARG A 71 9.54 -17.89 -13.39
N GLY A 72 8.30 -17.45 -13.63
CA GLY A 72 7.11 -17.99 -13.00
C GLY A 72 6.85 -17.41 -11.62
N PHE A 73 5.87 -17.97 -10.92
CA PHE A 73 5.36 -17.44 -9.65
C PHE A 73 6.37 -17.59 -8.50
N ARG A 74 7.04 -16.50 -8.13
CA ARG A 74 8.11 -16.47 -7.12
C ARG A 74 7.90 -15.33 -6.11
N LYS A 75 6.64 -15.03 -5.81
CA LYS A 75 6.20 -14.04 -4.81
C LYS A 75 6.97 -14.13 -3.49
N CYS A 76 7.17 -15.35 -2.97
CA CYS A 76 7.89 -15.55 -1.70
C CYS A 76 9.38 -15.16 -1.81
N GLU A 77 10.02 -15.42 -2.96
CA GLU A 77 11.40 -15.00 -3.20
C GLU A 77 11.51 -13.47 -3.25
N ALA A 78 10.59 -12.82 -3.98
CA ALA A 78 10.52 -11.36 -4.04
C ALA A 78 10.31 -10.74 -2.65
N LEU A 79 9.41 -11.31 -1.82
CA LEU A 79 9.19 -10.88 -0.44
C LEU A 79 10.42 -11.08 0.45
N ASN A 80 11.09 -12.23 0.37
CA ASN A 80 12.31 -12.49 1.15
C ASN A 80 13.40 -11.47 0.83
N ARG A 81 13.58 -11.12 -0.46
CA ARG A 81 14.51 -10.06 -0.87
C ARG A 81 14.14 -8.70 -0.29
N ALA A 82 12.85 -8.37 -0.25
CA ALA A 82 12.37 -7.13 0.36
C ALA A 82 12.55 -7.08 1.88
N ILE A 83 12.35 -8.21 2.58
CA ILE A 83 12.64 -8.34 4.01
C ILE A 83 14.13 -8.07 4.27
N LEU A 84 15.01 -8.69 3.50
CA LEU A 84 16.47 -8.51 3.64
C LEU A 84 16.95 -7.09 3.31
N ALA A 85 16.25 -6.40 2.40
CA ALA A 85 16.56 -5.01 2.03
C ALA A 85 15.92 -3.97 2.96
N SER A 86 15.03 -4.39 3.86
CA SER A 86 14.34 -3.48 4.79
C SER A 86 15.32 -2.89 5.79
N ARG A 87 15.20 -1.58 6.03
CA ARG A 87 16.06 -0.81 6.94
C ARG A 87 15.48 -0.68 8.34
N ALA A 88 14.19 -0.97 8.53
CA ALA A 88 13.52 -0.91 9.83
C ALA A 88 13.30 -2.31 10.43
N ASP A 89 13.36 -2.40 11.75
CA ASP A 89 13.07 -3.64 12.49
C ASP A 89 11.58 -4.03 12.46
N TYR A 90 10.70 -3.08 12.14
CA TYR A 90 9.26 -3.29 12.11
C TYR A 90 8.73 -3.30 10.67
N LEU A 91 8.29 -4.46 10.22
CA LEU A 91 7.77 -4.68 8.87
C LEU A 91 6.24 -4.66 8.86
N ILE A 92 5.67 -3.96 7.87
CA ILE A 92 4.22 -3.93 7.62
C ILE A 92 3.98 -4.52 6.24
N PHE A 93 3.27 -5.65 6.16
CA PHE A 93 2.94 -6.28 4.88
C PHE A 93 1.55 -5.85 4.41
N THR A 94 1.44 -5.56 3.11
CA THR A 94 0.16 -5.27 2.42
C THR A 94 0.19 -5.81 1.00
N ASP A 95 -0.91 -5.63 0.25
CA ASP A 95 -1.01 -5.99 -1.16
C ASP A 95 -0.79 -4.76 -2.08
N GLY A 96 -0.22 -5.00 -3.27
CA GLY A 96 0.08 -3.96 -4.27
C GLY A 96 -1.14 -3.38 -4.99
N ASP A 97 -2.34 -3.79 -4.61
CA ASP A 97 -3.63 -3.29 -5.10
C ASP A 97 -4.53 -2.75 -3.98
N CYS A 98 -4.00 -2.60 -2.77
CA CYS A 98 -4.72 -2.13 -1.59
C CYS A 98 -4.30 -0.71 -1.20
N ILE A 99 -5.18 0.27 -1.48
CA ILE A 99 -4.95 1.68 -1.09
C ILE A 99 -5.01 1.79 0.45
N PRO A 100 -3.94 2.25 1.12
CA PRO A 100 -3.93 2.38 2.57
C PRO A 100 -4.74 3.59 3.03
N ARG A 101 -5.46 3.45 4.16
CA ARG A 101 -6.10 4.60 4.83
C ARG A 101 -5.03 5.53 5.40
N ARG A 102 -5.32 6.83 5.51
CA ARG A 102 -4.37 7.87 5.98
C ARG A 102 -3.65 7.55 7.30
N ASP A 103 -4.28 6.80 8.19
CA ASP A 103 -3.76 6.43 9.51
C ASP A 103 -3.12 5.03 9.55
N PHE A 104 -2.95 4.36 8.41
CA PHE A 104 -2.54 2.95 8.34
C PHE A 104 -1.19 2.70 9.05
N VAL A 105 -0.14 3.43 8.66
CA VAL A 105 1.20 3.26 9.26
C VAL A 105 1.22 3.69 10.72
N ALA A 106 0.56 4.82 11.04
CA ALA A 106 0.48 5.32 12.41
C ALA A 106 -0.26 4.35 13.35
N THR A 107 -1.31 3.70 12.86
CA THR A 107 -2.07 2.69 13.61
C THR A 107 -1.24 1.46 13.91
N HIS A 108 -0.53 0.95 12.90
CA HIS A 108 0.40 -0.17 13.08
C HIS A 108 1.45 0.15 14.14
N LEU A 109 2.06 1.34 14.06
CA LEU A 109 3.07 1.77 15.01
C LEU A 109 2.53 1.95 16.42
N ARG A 110 1.32 2.52 16.58
CA ARG A 110 0.70 2.72 17.90
C ARG A 110 0.34 1.39 18.58
N LEU A 111 -0.10 0.39 17.80
CA LEU A 111 -0.60 -0.87 18.33
C LEU A 111 0.45 -2.00 18.41
N ARG A 112 1.65 -1.79 17.86
CA ARG A 112 2.70 -2.81 17.89
C ARG A 112 3.14 -3.10 19.33
N ALA A 113 3.41 -4.37 19.59
CA ALA A 113 3.94 -4.83 20.88
C ALA A 113 4.89 -6.01 20.66
N PRO A 114 5.94 -6.17 21.48
CA PRO A 114 6.83 -7.32 21.42
C PRO A 114 6.05 -8.65 21.55
N GLY A 115 6.47 -9.66 20.79
CA GLY A 115 5.84 -10.99 20.80
C GLY A 115 4.45 -11.06 20.14
N ARG A 116 4.03 -10.02 19.41
CA ARG A 116 2.73 -9.96 18.74
C ARG A 116 2.87 -9.49 17.30
N PHE A 117 1.97 -9.92 16.44
CA PHE A 117 1.75 -9.32 15.12
C PHE A 117 0.35 -8.70 15.04
N LEU A 118 0.20 -7.70 14.17
CA LEU A 118 -1.08 -7.08 13.90
C LEU A 118 -1.66 -7.67 12.61
N SER A 119 -2.95 -7.99 12.63
CA SER A 119 -3.69 -8.40 11.44
C SER A 119 -4.71 -7.31 11.10
N GLY A 120 -4.59 -6.77 9.89
CA GLY A 120 -5.55 -5.83 9.31
C GLY A 120 -6.52 -6.55 8.36
N GLY A 121 -7.65 -5.90 8.07
CA GLY A 121 -8.57 -6.36 7.03
C GLY A 121 -8.67 -5.35 5.91
N TYR A 122 -8.96 -5.81 4.70
CA TYR A 122 -9.30 -4.95 3.57
C TYR A 122 -10.81 -4.95 3.29
N HIS A 123 -11.23 -3.97 2.47
CA HIS A 123 -12.58 -3.89 1.93
C HIS A 123 -12.53 -4.09 0.41
N LYS A 124 -13.00 -5.25 -0.07
CA LYS A 124 -13.03 -5.54 -1.51
C LYS A 124 -14.08 -4.67 -2.20
N LEU A 125 -13.65 -3.84 -3.14
CA LEU A 125 -14.53 -2.99 -3.93
C LEU A 125 -14.94 -3.68 -5.25
N PRO A 126 -16.14 -3.39 -5.79
CA PRO A 126 -16.46 -3.71 -7.17
C PRO A 126 -15.48 -3.03 -8.13
N MET A 127 -15.14 -3.69 -9.24
CA MET A 127 -14.14 -3.18 -10.19
C MET A 127 -14.49 -1.78 -10.73
N ALA A 128 -15.77 -1.52 -11.01
CA ALA A 128 -16.22 -0.21 -11.46
C ALA A 128 -15.92 0.89 -10.43
N THR A 129 -16.16 0.62 -9.14
CA THR A 129 -15.84 1.52 -8.04
C THR A 129 -14.32 1.71 -7.90
N SER A 130 -13.53 0.63 -7.98
CA SER A 130 -12.07 0.70 -7.91
C SER A 130 -11.45 1.54 -9.04
N ARG A 131 -11.98 1.43 -10.25
CA ARG A 131 -11.55 2.23 -11.41
C ARG A 131 -11.93 3.70 -11.27
N ALA A 132 -13.07 3.99 -10.64
CA ALA A 132 -13.55 5.35 -10.43
C ALA A 132 -12.75 6.14 -9.38
N ILE A 133 -11.88 5.49 -8.59
CA ILE A 133 -10.99 6.16 -7.63
C ILE A 133 -9.85 6.83 -8.40
N GLY A 134 -9.81 8.16 -8.39
CA GLY A 134 -8.71 8.96 -8.91
C GLY A 134 -7.74 9.45 -7.83
N ALA A 135 -6.67 10.12 -8.26
CA ALA A 135 -5.67 10.70 -7.35
C ALA A 135 -6.28 11.67 -6.33
N ASP A 136 -7.21 12.53 -6.75
CA ASP A 136 -7.89 13.48 -5.85
C ASP A 136 -8.75 12.77 -4.78
N ASP A 137 -9.36 11.64 -5.12
CA ASP A 137 -10.16 10.86 -4.16
C ASP A 137 -9.29 10.19 -3.11
N ILE A 138 -8.09 9.76 -3.51
CA ILE A 138 -7.07 9.23 -2.60
C ILE A 138 -6.55 10.35 -1.71
N ALA A 139 -6.15 11.48 -2.29
CA ALA A 139 -5.57 12.60 -1.55
C ALA A 139 -6.53 13.22 -0.53
N SER A 140 -7.81 13.33 -0.88
CA SER A 140 -8.87 13.82 0.02
C SER A 140 -9.43 12.75 0.97
N GLY A 141 -9.08 11.47 0.78
CA GLY A 141 -9.62 10.35 1.54
C GLY A 141 -11.06 9.97 1.19
N ARG A 142 -11.65 10.53 0.12
CA ARG A 142 -13.02 10.20 -0.34
C ARG A 142 -13.19 8.73 -0.69
N CYS A 143 -12.13 8.05 -1.13
CA CYS A 143 -12.17 6.61 -1.40
C CYS A 143 -12.38 5.74 -0.14
N PHE A 144 -12.37 6.32 1.06
CA PHE A 144 -12.75 5.68 2.32
C PHE A 144 -14.12 6.15 2.86
N ASP A 145 -14.78 7.11 2.22
CA ASP A 145 -16.12 7.59 2.60
C ASP A 145 -17.21 6.66 2.04
N LEU A 146 -18.04 6.12 2.95
CA LEU A 146 -19.10 5.17 2.58
C LEU A 146 -20.16 5.76 1.64
N ARG A 147 -20.50 7.05 1.77
CA ARG A 147 -21.48 7.70 0.90
C ARG A 147 -20.91 7.84 -0.51
N TRP A 148 -19.64 8.27 -0.63
CA TRP A 148 -18.94 8.37 -1.90
C TRP A 148 -18.83 7.02 -2.61
N LEU A 149 -18.49 5.94 -1.87
CA LEU A 149 -18.37 4.59 -2.40
C LEU A 149 -19.74 4.04 -2.87
N ARG A 150 -20.81 4.23 -2.08
CA ARG A 150 -22.17 3.80 -2.43
C ARG A 150 -22.70 4.51 -3.67
N ALA A 151 -22.44 5.82 -3.79
CA ALA A 151 -22.80 6.59 -4.98
C ALA A 151 -22.09 6.07 -6.26
N ARG A 152 -21.00 5.30 -6.12
CA ARG A 152 -20.25 4.67 -7.22
C ARG A 152 -20.44 3.15 -7.29
N GLY A 153 -21.59 2.66 -6.81
CA GLY A 153 -22.01 1.28 -7.00
C GLY A 153 -21.44 0.28 -6.00
N MET A 154 -20.84 0.71 -4.88
CA MET A 154 -20.50 -0.21 -3.80
C MET A 154 -21.78 -0.65 -3.07
N PRO A 155 -22.13 -1.95 -3.06
CA PRO A 155 -23.29 -2.43 -2.33
C PRO A 155 -23.06 -2.35 -0.81
N GLY A 156 -24.12 -2.11 -0.05
CA GLY A 156 -24.04 -2.14 1.41
C GLY A 156 -23.71 -3.54 1.93
N SER A 157 -22.77 -3.64 2.86
CA SER A 157 -22.36 -4.89 3.48
C SER A 157 -22.04 -4.73 4.96
N ARG A 158 -22.10 -5.82 5.74
CA ARG A 158 -21.54 -5.83 7.12
C ARG A 158 -20.05 -5.48 7.13
N ARG A 159 -19.36 -5.66 6.00
CA ARG A 159 -17.95 -5.31 5.81
C ARG A 159 -17.70 -3.79 5.80
N ASP A 160 -18.73 -2.97 5.57
CA ASP A 160 -18.66 -1.50 5.63
C ASP A 160 -18.14 -1.03 7.00
N LEU A 161 -18.38 -1.81 8.06
CA LEU A 161 -17.86 -1.54 9.41
C LEU A 161 -16.32 -1.44 9.44
N LYS A 162 -15.60 -2.10 8.52
CA LYS A 162 -14.14 -1.99 8.42
C LYS A 162 -13.68 -0.59 8.00
N LEU A 163 -14.49 0.13 7.21
CA LEU A 163 -14.19 1.49 6.79
C LEU A 163 -14.48 2.49 7.93
N ALA A 164 -15.50 2.21 8.73
CA ALA A 164 -15.87 3.01 9.91
C ALA A 164 -15.05 2.69 11.18
N ALA A 165 -14.36 1.55 11.21
CA ALA A 165 -13.54 1.14 12.36
C ALA A 165 -12.28 2.02 12.46
N GLY A 166 -12.33 3.00 13.35
CA GLY A 166 -11.16 3.76 13.79
C GLY A 166 -10.49 3.08 14.99
N PRO A 167 -9.19 3.33 15.19
CA PRO A 167 -8.58 2.99 16.47
C PRO A 167 -9.35 3.66 17.61
N ARG A 168 -9.82 2.85 18.58
CA ARG A 168 -10.24 3.36 19.88
C ARG A 168 -9.03 3.85 20.67
#